data_AF-A0A8J5LC01-F1
#
_entry.id   AF-A0A8J5LC01-F1
#
_cell.length_a   1.000
_cell.length_b   1.000
_cell.length_c   1.000
_cell.angle_alpha   90.00
_cell.angle_beta   90.00
_cell.angle_gamma   90.00
#
_symmetry.space_group_name_H-M   'P 1'
#
loop_
_entity.id
_entity.type
_entity.pdbx_description
1 polymer ?
#
loop_
_entity_poly.entity_id
_entity_poly.type
_entity_poly.pdbx_seq_one_letter_code
_entity_poly.pdbx_strand_id
1 'polypeptide(L)'
;MDRARDRASAAVSFFLFVLSISVDAAGPAPGTPLHSLAGSPHLVLPLVLSRANSTRRSPGSRRFLSRQLSANARMRLYDDLLTNGYYTTRLFIGSPPQKFALIVDSGSTVTYVPCSTCEQCGNHQDPRFQPDLSSTYEPVKCNVACTCDQDQKQCTYERQYAEMSSSTGVLGEDLISFGTESELKPQRATFGCENSETGDLFSQHADGIIGLGRGPLSLMDQLVEKGVIGDSFSLCYGGMDIGGGTMVLGEITPPTDMVFSRSDPVRSAYYNIELKGIYVDGRPLQIDSRVFDGRHGTVLDSGTTYAYLPEEAFLAFQDAILGKLQSLKQIPGPDPNYKDICFSGAGSDVSQLSNIFPKVDMVFGNGEKLTLSPENYLFRHSKVSGGYCLGVFQNGRDQTTLLGGIVVRNTLVTYDRQNERIGFWKTNCSELWERLHAGGAPSPAPSQSANSTIFDSPAPSPSVLPDQFKIGLIAFEMSLNITYADLLPHTMELAVLIANELGIDTNQVHLVNIMSEGNTTRLRWEIFPNGSSNYFSSSAATNIISRLTEHQVHLPENFGSYQLVGWNVEPPSRRTWWGKHAVAVIAGISLVILLSFSTFFVWHFWRQRKGFNAYRSVDAPVPEQELQPL
;
A
#
# COMPACT_ATOMS: atom_id res chain seq x y z
N MET A 1 -7.17 -17.79 70.36
CA MET A 1 -8.61 -18.05 70.61
C MET A 1 -9.41 -16.94 69.94
N ASP A 2 -10.66 -17.26 69.63
CA ASP A 2 -11.61 -16.67 68.69
C ASP A 2 -11.79 -15.13 68.58
N ARG A 3 -11.72 -14.66 67.31
CA ARG A 3 -12.83 -14.21 66.43
C ARG A 3 -13.72 -13.00 66.80
N ALA A 4 -14.06 -12.26 65.72
CA ALA A 4 -15.13 -11.24 65.54
C ALA A 4 -14.80 -9.79 65.99
N ARG A 5 -15.23 -8.72 65.31
CA ARG A 5 -16.19 -8.60 64.17
C ARG A 5 -15.97 -7.32 63.33
N ASP A 6 -16.46 -7.34 62.09
CA ASP A 6 -16.78 -6.23 61.16
C ASP A 6 -17.39 -4.96 61.84
N ARG A 7 -17.37 -3.73 61.28
CA ARG A 7 -17.05 -3.18 59.92
C ARG A 7 -16.95 -1.63 59.93
N ALA A 8 -16.46 -1.08 58.81
CA ALA A 8 -16.89 0.17 58.13
C ALA A 8 -16.02 1.46 58.18
N SER A 9 -15.65 1.87 56.96
CA SER A 9 -15.61 3.25 56.40
C SER A 9 -14.39 4.18 56.57
N ALA A 10 -14.15 4.89 55.44
CA ALA A 10 -13.49 6.19 55.26
C ALA A 10 -11.96 6.29 55.08
N ALA A 11 -11.58 6.56 53.82
CA ALA A 11 -10.55 7.47 53.30
C ALA A 11 -9.41 8.03 54.20
N VAL A 12 -8.18 7.89 53.69
CA VAL A 12 -6.91 8.54 54.10
C VAL A 12 -6.16 8.79 52.76
N SER A 13 -5.86 10.03 52.33
CA SER A 13 -4.61 10.82 52.57
C SER A 13 -3.31 10.07 52.17
N PHE A 14 -2.22 10.62 51.63
CA PHE A 14 -1.68 11.96 51.33
C PHE A 14 -0.77 11.83 50.06
N PHE A 15 -0.06 12.80 49.46
CA PHE A 15 0.21 14.24 49.63
C PHE A 15 0.71 14.79 48.27
N LEU A 16 0.73 16.12 48.04
CA LEU A 16 1.77 16.76 47.21
C LEU A 16 1.98 18.23 47.64
N PHE A 17 3.23 18.68 47.67
CA PHE A 17 3.66 19.93 48.30
C PHE A 17 3.48 21.15 47.37
N VAL A 18 3.10 22.29 47.96
CA VAL A 18 3.22 23.62 47.35
C VAL A 18 4.13 24.44 48.26
N LEU A 19 5.12 25.15 47.70
CA LEU A 19 5.74 26.27 48.38
C LEU A 19 6.29 27.30 47.39
N SER A 20 5.76 28.51 47.48
CA SER A 20 6.18 29.70 46.74
C SER A 20 6.99 30.60 47.67
N ILE A 21 8.08 31.21 47.19
CA ILE A 21 8.69 32.38 47.84
C ILE A 21 9.17 33.36 46.75
N SER A 22 8.92 34.64 46.97
CA SER A 22 9.40 35.78 46.16
C SER A 22 9.78 36.92 47.09
N VAL A 23 10.95 37.56 46.92
CA VAL A 23 11.23 38.95 47.38
C VAL A 23 12.33 39.61 46.52
N ASP A 24 12.09 40.87 46.16
CA ASP A 24 12.92 41.93 45.53
C ASP A 24 14.15 42.41 46.37
N ALA A 25 15.03 43.36 46.00
CA ALA A 25 15.59 43.90 44.73
C ALA A 25 16.72 44.93 45.06
N ALA A 26 17.66 45.20 44.15
CA ALA A 26 18.47 46.46 44.04
C ALA A 26 19.34 46.49 42.75
N GLY A 27 19.43 47.64 42.05
CA GLY A 27 20.22 47.84 40.80
C GLY A 27 21.51 48.69 41.01
N PRO A 28 22.08 49.41 39.99
CA PRO A 28 21.51 49.74 38.66
C PRO A 28 22.44 49.79 37.40
N ALA A 29 21.83 49.61 36.20
CA ALA A 29 22.03 50.34 34.91
C ALA A 29 23.39 50.35 34.14
N PRO A 30 23.44 50.72 32.82
CA PRO A 30 22.38 50.82 31.78
C PRO A 30 22.67 50.08 30.45
N GLY A 31 21.62 49.80 29.64
CA GLY A 31 21.75 49.35 28.24
C GLY A 31 20.39 49.24 27.52
N THR A 32 20.21 49.98 26.42
CA THR A 32 18.92 50.22 25.73
C THR A 32 18.48 49.10 24.74
N PRO A 33 17.22 49.08 24.25
CA PRO A 33 16.43 47.85 24.20
C PRO A 33 16.24 47.19 22.82
N LEU A 34 15.68 45.98 22.87
CA LEU A 34 15.01 45.28 21.78
C LEU A 34 13.91 46.15 21.14
N HIS A 35 13.84 46.17 19.80
CA HIS A 35 12.65 46.61 19.07
C HIS A 35 12.22 45.53 18.08
N SER A 36 10.91 45.29 18.02
CA SER A 36 10.26 44.48 17.00
C SER A 36 10.38 45.13 15.61
N LEU A 37 10.56 44.30 14.58
CA LEU A 37 10.21 44.67 13.21
C LEU A 37 9.52 43.51 12.52
N ALA A 38 8.32 43.79 12.01
CA ALA A 38 7.61 42.90 11.11
C ALA A 38 8.08 43.13 9.67
N GLY A 39 8.09 42.04 8.88
CA GLY A 39 7.87 42.08 7.44
C GLY A 39 8.94 42.70 6.55
N SER A 40 9.65 41.85 5.81
CA SER A 40 9.82 42.01 4.35
C SER A 40 10.24 40.68 3.72
N PRO A 41 9.84 40.40 2.46
CA PRO A 41 10.02 39.09 1.86
C PRO A 41 11.46 38.88 1.38
N HIS A 42 11.98 37.66 1.53
CA HIS A 42 13.17 37.25 0.79
C HIS A 42 12.82 37.10 -0.69
N LEU A 43 13.29 38.03 -1.52
CA LEU A 43 13.18 37.92 -2.98
C LEU A 43 13.91 36.67 -3.45
N VAL A 44 13.16 35.69 -3.97
CA VAL A 44 13.71 34.75 -4.95
C VAL A 44 13.66 35.45 -6.31
N LEU A 45 14.79 36.04 -6.70
CA LEU A 45 15.04 36.54 -8.04
C LEU A 45 15.56 35.38 -8.90
N PRO A 46 14.77 34.82 -9.84
CA PRO A 46 15.36 34.13 -10.97
C PRO A 46 15.99 35.20 -11.86
N LEU A 47 17.30 35.42 -11.71
CA LEU A 47 18.07 36.19 -12.68
C LEU A 47 18.11 35.41 -14.01
N VAL A 48 17.11 35.65 -14.84
CA VAL A 48 17.08 35.18 -16.23
C VAL A 48 18.25 35.82 -16.95
N LEU A 49 19.31 35.05 -17.16
CA LEU A 49 20.37 35.42 -18.10
C LEU A 49 19.74 35.61 -19.48
N SER A 50 19.71 36.87 -19.92
CA SER A 50 19.20 37.24 -21.24
C SER A 50 19.96 36.46 -22.31
N ARG A 51 19.25 35.62 -23.08
CA ARG A 51 19.84 34.94 -24.24
C ARG A 51 20.34 36.00 -25.22
N ALA A 52 21.65 36.01 -25.45
CA ALA A 52 22.24 36.79 -26.54
C ALA A 52 21.62 36.37 -27.89
N ASN A 53 21.45 37.34 -28.78
CA ASN A 53 20.88 37.16 -30.12
C ASN A 53 21.51 35.96 -30.86
N SER A 54 20.74 34.89 -31.05
CA SER A 54 20.96 33.98 -32.18
C SER A 54 19.92 34.29 -33.25
N THR A 55 20.41 34.63 -34.45
CA THR A 55 19.56 35.04 -35.58
C THR A 55 18.63 33.91 -36.02
N ARG A 56 17.33 34.20 -36.13
CA ARG A 56 16.34 33.31 -36.76
C ARG A 56 16.85 32.79 -38.11
N ARG A 57 17.14 31.50 -38.19
CA ARG A 57 17.10 30.74 -39.45
C ARG A 57 15.80 29.95 -39.46
N SER A 58 15.03 30.08 -40.55
CA SER A 58 13.75 29.38 -40.73
C SER A 58 13.93 27.86 -40.59
N PRO A 59 12.90 27.13 -40.11
CA PRO A 59 12.91 25.67 -40.11
C PRO A 59 12.83 25.17 -41.55
N GLY A 60 14.00 24.92 -42.17
CA GLY A 60 14.09 24.17 -43.40
C GLY A 60 13.56 22.74 -43.16
N SER A 61 12.66 22.30 -44.03
CA SER A 61 11.99 20.98 -43.99
C SER A 61 12.95 19.84 -43.66
N ARG A 62 12.97 19.40 -42.39
CA ARG A 62 13.61 18.14 -42.00
C ARG A 62 12.73 17.01 -42.52
N ARG A 63 13.27 16.27 -43.50
CA ARG A 63 12.62 15.08 -44.05
C ARG A 63 12.30 14.10 -42.92
N PHE A 64 11.13 13.48 -42.96
CA PHE A 64 10.79 12.32 -42.13
C PHE A 64 11.78 11.19 -42.42
N LEU A 65 12.88 11.16 -41.66
CA LEU A 65 13.67 9.95 -41.46
C LEU A 65 12.91 9.11 -40.44
N SER A 66 12.90 7.79 -40.68
CA SER A 66 12.20 6.80 -39.85
C SER A 66 12.35 7.10 -38.36
N ARG A 67 11.24 7.35 -37.66
CA ARG A 67 11.21 7.38 -36.20
C ARG A 67 11.52 5.95 -35.73
N GLN A 68 12.80 5.66 -35.48
CA GLN A 68 13.14 4.58 -34.57
C GLN A 68 12.31 4.83 -33.31
N LEU A 69 11.55 3.82 -32.87
CA LEU A 69 10.95 3.89 -31.54
C LEU A 69 12.13 4.02 -30.58
N SER A 70 12.18 5.14 -29.85
CA SER A 70 13.07 5.25 -28.69
C SER A 70 12.71 4.12 -27.72
N ALA A 71 13.73 3.51 -27.11
CA ALA A 71 13.49 2.43 -26.17
C ALA A 71 12.72 2.97 -24.95
N ASN A 72 11.84 2.15 -24.38
CA ASN A 72 11.12 2.53 -23.16
C ASN A 72 11.70 1.79 -21.94
N ALA A 73 11.86 2.51 -20.83
CA ALA A 73 12.13 1.87 -19.54
C ALA A 73 10.79 1.46 -18.91
N ARG A 74 10.38 0.21 -19.13
CA ARG A 74 9.23 -0.39 -18.43
C ARG A 74 9.71 -0.93 -17.09
N MET A 75 9.05 -0.52 -16.01
CA MET A 75 9.40 -0.90 -14.65
C MET A 75 8.14 -1.24 -13.86
N ARG A 76 8.23 -2.24 -12.99
CA ARG A 76 7.18 -2.56 -12.02
C ARG A 76 7.16 -1.51 -10.91
N LEU A 77 5.97 -1.19 -10.43
CA LEU A 77 5.78 -0.44 -9.19
C LEU A 77 5.43 -1.40 -8.06
N TYR A 78 5.88 -1.03 -6.86
CA TYR A 78 5.71 -1.76 -5.60
C TYR A 78 5.08 -0.83 -4.56
N ASP A 79 4.80 -1.37 -3.37
CA ASP A 79 4.22 -0.65 -2.22
C ASP A 79 2.80 -0.13 -2.46
N ASP A 80 2.22 0.51 -1.44
CA ASP A 80 0.88 1.05 -1.48
C ASP A 80 0.69 2.24 -0.51
N LEU A 81 -0.32 3.08 -0.82
CA LEU A 81 -0.62 4.30 -0.07
C LEU A 81 -1.19 4.11 1.33
N LEU A 82 -1.69 2.91 1.68
CA LEU A 82 -2.27 2.62 3.00
C LEU A 82 -1.19 2.13 3.97
N THR A 83 -0.27 1.29 3.50
CA THR A 83 0.83 0.73 4.31
C THR A 83 2.00 1.70 4.42
N ASN A 84 2.49 2.21 3.27
CA ASN A 84 3.73 2.97 3.19
C ASN A 84 3.53 4.44 2.81
N GLY A 85 2.34 4.82 2.31
CA GLY A 85 2.03 6.20 1.91
C GLY A 85 2.48 6.58 0.49
N TYR A 86 3.27 5.73 -0.16
CA TYR A 86 3.86 5.96 -1.49
C TYR A 86 3.94 4.68 -2.33
N TYR A 87 4.32 4.83 -3.60
CA TYR A 87 4.71 3.74 -4.48
C TYR A 87 6.20 3.83 -4.81
N THR A 88 6.91 2.70 -4.81
CA THR A 88 8.33 2.65 -5.21
C THR A 88 8.53 1.95 -6.54
N THR A 89 9.68 2.19 -7.17
CA THR A 89 10.21 1.37 -8.27
C THR A 89 11.66 0.99 -8.00
N ARG A 90 12.19 -0.03 -8.67
CA ARG A 90 13.56 -0.51 -8.44
C ARG A 90 14.51 0.05 -9.51
N LEU A 91 15.52 0.82 -9.07
CA LEU A 91 16.66 1.19 -9.90
C LEU A 91 17.90 0.40 -9.46
N PHE A 92 18.84 0.26 -10.40
CA PHE A 92 20.14 -0.35 -10.13
C PHE A 92 21.24 0.65 -10.51
N ILE A 93 22.15 0.96 -9.59
CA ILE A 93 23.20 1.96 -9.77
C ILE A 93 24.58 1.30 -9.63
N GLY A 94 25.46 1.54 -10.60
CA GLY A 94 26.88 1.14 -10.54
C GLY A 94 27.28 -0.11 -11.31
N SER A 95 28.58 -0.41 -11.23
CA SER A 95 29.22 -1.58 -11.88
C SER A 95 30.17 -2.31 -10.91
N PRO A 96 29.77 -3.44 -10.30
CA PRO A 96 28.50 -4.15 -10.48
C PRO A 96 27.27 -3.37 -9.96
N PRO A 97 26.06 -3.62 -10.50
CA PRO A 97 24.88 -2.85 -10.13
C PRO A 97 24.39 -3.14 -8.70
N GLN A 98 24.16 -2.09 -7.93
CA GLN A 98 23.59 -2.10 -6.58
C GLN A 98 22.10 -1.71 -6.68
N LYS A 99 21.20 -2.42 -5.99
CA LYS A 99 19.74 -2.28 -6.14
C LYS A 99 19.17 -1.37 -5.03
N PHE A 100 18.20 -0.52 -5.39
CA PHE A 100 17.46 0.36 -4.49
C PHE A 100 15.98 0.38 -4.88
N ALA A 101 15.05 0.55 -3.94
CA ALA A 101 13.73 1.08 -4.26
C ALA A 101 13.60 2.55 -3.92
N LEU A 102 13.09 3.29 -4.89
CA LEU A 102 12.97 4.73 -4.82
C LEU A 102 11.50 5.13 -4.92
N ILE A 103 11.06 6.03 -4.05
CA ILE A 103 9.73 6.64 -4.11
C ILE A 103 9.60 7.35 -5.46
N VAL A 104 8.51 7.08 -6.16
CA VAL A 104 8.26 7.65 -7.49
C VAL A 104 7.65 9.03 -7.35
N ASP A 105 8.44 10.07 -7.56
CA ASP A 105 8.07 11.45 -7.20
C ASP A 105 8.11 12.39 -8.44
N SER A 106 6.96 12.89 -8.83
CA SER A 106 6.78 13.85 -9.92
C SER A 106 6.75 15.30 -9.42
N GLY A 107 6.68 15.51 -8.10
CA GLY A 107 6.81 16.78 -7.40
C GLY A 107 8.26 17.25 -7.25
N SER A 108 9.23 16.34 -7.15
CA SER A 108 10.67 16.70 -7.03
C SER A 108 11.53 16.33 -8.24
N THR A 109 12.75 16.90 -8.29
CA THR A 109 13.64 16.86 -9.46
C THR A 109 14.94 16.10 -9.24
N VAL A 110 15.20 15.49 -8.09
CA VAL A 110 16.51 14.86 -7.80
C VAL A 110 16.27 13.39 -7.52
N THR A 111 16.92 12.52 -8.29
CA THR A 111 17.05 11.11 -7.92
C THR A 111 18.21 10.97 -6.95
N TYR A 112 18.04 10.30 -5.81
CA TYR A 112 19.09 10.11 -4.81
C TYR A 112 18.93 8.83 -3.97
N VAL A 113 20.03 8.42 -3.35
CA VAL A 113 20.15 7.28 -2.43
C VAL A 113 21.14 7.60 -1.30
N PRO A 114 20.97 7.03 -0.09
CA PRO A 114 21.92 7.12 1.01
C PRO A 114 23.22 6.44 0.62
N CYS A 115 24.32 7.18 0.74
CA CYS A 115 25.65 6.64 0.55
C CYS A 115 26.19 5.99 1.83
N SER A 116 27.15 5.07 1.68
CA SER A 116 27.77 4.36 2.79
C SER A 116 28.51 5.27 3.77
N THR A 117 28.89 6.47 3.34
CA THR A 117 29.45 7.56 4.14
C THR A 117 28.42 8.36 4.94
N CYS A 118 27.13 8.11 4.78
CA CYS A 118 26.10 8.89 5.47
C CYS A 118 26.03 8.56 6.97
N GLU A 119 26.42 9.51 7.83
CA GLU A 119 26.29 9.34 9.29
C GLU A 119 24.89 9.73 9.81
N GLN A 120 24.12 10.54 9.06
CA GLN A 120 22.81 11.05 9.47
C GLN A 120 21.67 10.63 8.51
N CYS A 121 21.67 9.38 8.07
CA CYS A 121 20.60 8.75 7.29
C CYS A 121 19.91 7.66 8.10
N GLY A 122 18.70 7.30 7.71
CA GLY A 122 17.91 6.22 8.26
C GLY A 122 18.49 4.83 7.99
N ASN A 123 17.75 3.82 8.44
CA ASN A 123 17.93 2.42 8.06
C ASN A 123 16.75 2.03 7.17
N HIS A 124 17.02 1.88 5.87
CA HIS A 124 16.04 1.51 4.85
C HIS A 124 16.14 0.01 4.51
N GLN A 125 15.36 -0.47 3.55
CA GLN A 125 15.25 -1.90 3.22
C GLN A 125 16.50 -2.49 2.53
N ASP A 126 17.16 -1.76 1.63
CA ASP A 126 18.28 -2.20 0.81
C ASP A 126 19.58 -1.55 1.34
N PRO A 127 20.76 -2.17 1.15
CA PRO A 127 22.03 -1.59 1.61
C PRO A 127 22.35 -0.25 0.94
N ARG A 128 22.83 0.73 1.73
CA ARG A 128 23.31 2.03 1.25
C ARG A 128 24.33 1.90 0.12
N PHE A 129 24.27 2.82 -0.84
CA PHE A 129 25.15 2.82 -2.01
C PHE A 129 26.63 2.88 -1.59
N GLN A 130 27.44 2.03 -2.20
CA GLN A 130 28.87 1.91 -1.98
C GLN A 130 29.62 2.47 -3.20
N PRO A 131 30.06 3.74 -3.20
CA PRO A 131 30.72 4.34 -4.35
C PRO A 131 32.02 3.60 -4.73
N ASP A 132 32.82 3.25 -3.72
CA ASP A 132 34.12 2.56 -3.89
C ASP A 132 34.01 1.14 -4.47
N LEU A 133 32.81 0.54 -4.44
CA LEU A 133 32.55 -0.77 -5.06
C LEU A 133 32.07 -0.66 -6.50
N SER A 134 31.77 0.55 -6.99
CA SER A 134 31.37 0.78 -8.39
C SER A 134 32.55 1.24 -9.24
N SER A 135 32.96 0.40 -10.18
CA SER A 135 34.00 0.71 -11.17
C SER A 135 33.61 1.79 -12.19
N THR A 136 32.35 2.26 -12.18
CA THR A 136 31.85 3.30 -13.10
C THR A 136 31.42 4.60 -12.41
N TYR A 137 31.52 4.67 -11.08
CA TYR A 137 31.22 5.86 -10.30
C TYR A 137 32.25 6.97 -10.52
N GLU A 138 31.76 8.19 -10.75
CA GLU A 138 32.58 9.41 -10.81
C GLU A 138 31.90 10.52 -9.97
N PRO A 139 32.58 11.13 -8.98
CA PRO A 139 32.00 12.25 -8.23
C PRO A 139 31.90 13.50 -9.12
N VAL A 140 30.76 14.20 -9.07
CA VAL A 140 30.56 15.42 -9.86
C VAL A 140 31.38 16.55 -9.26
N LYS A 141 32.46 16.92 -9.98
CA LYS A 141 33.41 17.94 -9.53
C LYS A 141 32.76 19.32 -9.49
N CYS A 142 33.05 20.05 -8.42
CA CYS A 142 32.64 21.44 -8.23
C CYS A 142 33.00 22.28 -9.46
N ASN A 143 32.03 23.06 -9.93
CA ASN A 143 32.17 23.97 -11.05
C ASN A 143 31.12 25.09 -10.97
N VAL A 144 31.26 26.12 -11.81
CA VAL A 144 30.42 27.34 -11.77
C VAL A 144 28.92 27.11 -12.06
N ALA A 145 28.51 25.92 -12.48
CA ALA A 145 27.11 25.57 -12.76
C ALA A 145 26.41 24.84 -11.60
N CYS A 146 27.07 24.60 -10.47
CA CYS A 146 26.49 23.94 -9.30
C CYS A 146 26.82 24.67 -7.99
N THR A 147 26.03 24.43 -6.95
CA THR A 147 26.44 24.68 -5.56
C THR A 147 27.52 23.65 -5.21
N CYS A 148 28.54 24.04 -4.46
CA CYS A 148 29.62 23.14 -4.06
C CYS A 148 29.71 22.95 -2.55
N ASP A 149 30.41 21.89 -2.15
CA ASP A 149 30.81 21.63 -0.77
C ASP A 149 31.77 22.69 -0.20
N GLN A 150 31.99 22.67 1.11
CA GLN A 150 32.83 23.65 1.80
C GLN A 150 34.27 23.68 1.25
N ASP A 151 34.77 22.53 0.80
CA ASP A 151 36.09 22.35 0.21
C ASP A 151 36.18 22.75 -1.29
N GLN A 152 35.06 23.09 -1.93
CA GLN A 152 34.96 23.40 -3.37
C GLN A 152 35.49 22.27 -4.27
N LYS A 153 35.26 21.01 -3.87
CA LYS A 153 35.67 19.79 -4.57
C LYS A 153 34.52 19.14 -5.33
N GLN A 154 33.33 19.11 -4.74
CA GLN A 154 32.16 18.39 -5.27
C GLN A 154 30.93 19.28 -5.34
N CYS A 155 30.08 19.04 -6.34
CA CYS A 155 28.76 19.63 -6.40
C CYS A 155 27.86 19.04 -5.30
N THR A 156 27.04 19.86 -4.66
CA THR A 156 26.08 19.45 -3.63
C THR A 156 24.65 19.61 -4.12
N TYR A 157 23.73 18.91 -3.45
CA TYR A 157 22.30 19.14 -3.57
C TYR A 157 21.64 19.21 -2.19
N GLU A 158 20.53 19.93 -2.14
CA GLU A 158 19.66 20.06 -0.98
C GLU A 158 18.21 20.08 -1.48
N ARG A 159 17.34 19.34 -0.81
CA ARG A 159 15.89 19.32 -1.05
C ARG A 159 15.15 19.32 0.28
N GLN A 160 14.08 20.10 0.34
CA GLN A 160 13.13 20.13 1.45
C GLN A 160 11.74 19.88 0.87
N TYR A 161 10.96 19.03 1.54
CA TYR A 161 9.63 18.60 1.10
C TYR A 161 8.52 19.33 1.85
N ALA A 162 7.28 19.19 1.38
CA ALA A 162 6.11 19.84 1.96
C ALA A 162 5.81 19.37 3.40
N GLU A 163 6.15 18.12 3.71
CA GLU A 163 6.13 17.51 5.06
C GLU A 163 7.26 18.01 5.99
N MET A 164 8.11 18.93 5.51
CA MET A 164 9.25 19.54 6.21
C MET A 164 10.48 18.63 6.41
N SER A 165 10.44 17.38 5.92
CA SER A 165 11.63 16.53 5.76
C SER A 165 12.63 17.13 4.77
N SER A 166 13.90 16.73 4.87
CA SER A 166 14.97 17.22 3.99
C SER A 166 15.98 16.14 3.63
N SER A 167 16.48 16.21 2.40
CA SER A 167 17.57 15.39 1.85
C SER A 167 18.74 16.28 1.45
N THR A 168 19.95 15.93 1.86
CA THR A 168 21.18 16.66 1.51
C THR A 168 22.35 15.73 1.20
N GLY A 169 23.17 16.11 0.22
CA GLY A 169 24.30 15.28 -0.19
C GLY A 169 25.19 15.89 -1.26
N VAL A 170 26.07 15.05 -1.82
CA VAL A 170 26.90 15.37 -2.99
C VAL A 170 26.31 14.77 -4.25
N LEU A 171 26.64 15.31 -5.42
CA LEU A 171 26.24 14.73 -6.70
C LEU A 171 27.31 13.76 -7.20
N GLY A 172 26.88 12.58 -7.65
CA GLY A 172 27.70 11.57 -8.31
C GLY A 172 27.13 11.19 -9.67
N GLU A 173 27.97 10.72 -10.59
CA GLU A 173 27.57 10.12 -11.85
C GLU A 173 27.93 8.64 -11.89
N ASP A 174 26.96 7.79 -12.26
CA ASP A 174 27.19 6.37 -12.47
C ASP A 174 26.21 5.79 -13.50
N LEU A 175 26.37 4.52 -13.86
CA LEU A 175 25.42 3.79 -14.70
C LEU A 175 24.17 3.44 -13.91
N ILE A 176 23.03 3.96 -14.34
CA ILE A 176 21.69 3.60 -13.86
C ILE A 176 21.04 2.62 -14.84
N SER A 177 20.52 1.51 -14.31
CA SER A 177 19.76 0.49 -15.04
C SER A 177 18.35 0.35 -14.47
N PHE A 178 17.41 0.00 -15.34
CA PHE A 178 15.96 0.06 -15.12
C PHE A 178 15.34 -1.35 -14.96
N GLY A 179 16.13 -2.33 -14.52
CA GLY A 179 15.73 -3.73 -14.42
C GLY A 179 15.81 -4.51 -15.74
N THR A 180 15.55 -5.81 -15.67
CA THR A 180 15.68 -6.76 -16.80
C THR A 180 14.51 -6.71 -17.79
N GLU A 181 13.40 -6.10 -17.41
CA GLU A 181 12.16 -5.99 -18.20
C GLU A 181 12.13 -4.70 -19.05
N SER A 182 13.12 -3.81 -18.84
CA SER A 182 13.31 -2.58 -19.59
C SER A 182 13.98 -2.81 -20.95
N GLU A 183 13.48 -2.14 -21.99
CA GLU A 183 14.15 -2.07 -23.31
C GLU A 183 15.34 -1.09 -23.28
N LEU A 184 15.29 -0.10 -22.38
CA LEU A 184 16.33 0.91 -22.21
C LEU A 184 17.55 0.27 -21.51
N LYS A 185 18.66 0.24 -22.23
CA LYS A 185 19.99 -0.15 -21.72
C LYS A 185 20.45 0.79 -20.59
N PRO A 186 21.39 0.36 -19.72
CA PRO A 186 21.93 1.23 -18.67
C PRO A 186 22.45 2.56 -19.22
N GLN A 187 22.13 3.65 -18.53
CA GLN A 187 22.50 5.01 -18.91
C GLN A 187 23.34 5.64 -17.81
N ARG A 188 24.46 6.30 -18.18
CA ARG A 188 25.16 7.16 -17.23
C ARG A 188 24.25 8.32 -16.84
N ALA A 189 24.07 8.60 -15.56
CA ALA A 189 23.25 9.70 -15.06
C ALA A 189 23.82 10.27 -13.74
N THR A 190 23.58 11.55 -13.51
CA THR A 190 23.82 12.24 -12.24
C THR A 190 22.71 11.90 -11.25
N PHE A 191 23.07 11.60 -10.01
CA PHE A 191 22.17 11.36 -8.89
C PHE A 191 22.76 11.93 -7.59
N GLY A 192 21.93 12.06 -6.56
CA GLY A 192 22.35 12.44 -5.22
C GLY A 192 22.91 11.25 -4.44
N CYS A 193 24.14 11.41 -3.97
CA CYS A 193 24.77 10.58 -2.94
C CYS A 193 24.51 11.27 -1.59
N GLU A 194 23.48 10.80 -0.89
CA GLU A 194 22.93 11.44 0.30
C GLU A 194 23.84 11.24 1.52
N ASN A 195 23.98 12.32 2.31
CA ASN A 195 24.83 12.41 3.50
C ASN A 195 24.05 12.83 4.75
N SER A 196 22.82 13.33 4.62
CA SER A 196 21.93 13.60 5.75
C SER A 196 20.46 13.70 5.32
N GLU A 197 19.62 13.03 6.11
CA GLU A 197 18.16 13.04 6.07
C GLU A 197 17.61 13.72 7.34
N THR A 198 16.36 14.20 7.25
CA THR A 198 15.56 14.65 8.40
C THR A 198 14.08 14.31 8.21
N GLY A 199 13.30 14.32 9.30
CA GLY A 199 11.86 14.09 9.25
C GLY A 199 11.50 12.66 8.80
N ASP A 200 10.38 12.53 8.10
CA ASP A 200 9.81 11.23 7.75
C ASP A 200 10.73 10.38 6.87
N LEU A 201 11.53 11.02 5.99
CA LEU A 201 12.59 10.37 5.18
C LEU A 201 13.53 9.49 6.03
N PHE A 202 13.96 9.98 7.21
CA PHE A 202 14.88 9.25 8.09
C PHE A 202 14.27 7.94 8.63
N SER A 203 12.94 7.84 8.66
CA SER A 203 12.19 6.68 9.15
C SER A 203 11.53 5.85 8.04
N GLN A 204 11.66 6.27 6.77
CA GLN A 204 10.95 5.64 5.67
C GLN A 204 11.57 4.28 5.30
N HIS A 205 10.73 3.36 4.79
CA HIS A 205 11.18 2.04 4.33
C HIS A 205 11.96 2.09 3.00
N ALA A 206 11.59 3.00 2.09
CA ALA A 206 12.24 3.18 0.81
C ALA A 206 13.66 3.78 0.92
N ASP A 207 14.51 3.44 -0.04
CA ASP A 207 15.95 3.75 -0.02
C ASP A 207 16.28 5.13 -0.65
N GLY A 208 15.28 5.99 -0.83
CA GLY A 208 15.44 7.28 -1.50
C GLY A 208 14.31 7.58 -2.47
N ILE A 209 14.56 8.48 -3.42
CA ILE A 209 13.55 9.04 -4.33
C ILE A 209 14.07 9.03 -5.77
N ILE A 210 13.15 8.80 -6.74
CA ILE A 210 13.39 9.02 -8.17
C ILE A 210 12.60 10.26 -8.61
N GLY A 211 13.31 11.37 -8.79
CA GLY A 211 12.73 12.66 -9.18
C GLY A 211 12.38 12.75 -10.67
N LEU A 212 11.09 12.84 -10.99
CA LEU A 212 10.52 12.93 -12.33
C LEU A 212 10.04 14.35 -12.69
N GLY A 213 10.08 15.30 -11.75
CA GLY A 213 9.75 16.72 -11.95
C GLY A 213 10.60 17.41 -13.02
N ARG A 214 10.21 18.62 -13.44
CA ARG A 214 10.94 19.36 -14.49
C ARG A 214 12.18 20.03 -13.89
N GLY A 215 13.38 19.67 -14.35
CA GLY A 215 14.65 20.24 -13.91
C GLY A 215 15.85 19.34 -14.24
N PRO A 216 17.06 19.91 -14.47
CA PRO A 216 18.19 19.20 -15.11
C PRO A 216 18.75 18.01 -14.31
N LEU A 217 18.47 17.91 -13.01
CA LEU A 217 18.85 16.75 -12.19
C LEU A 217 17.81 15.61 -12.25
N SER A 218 16.64 15.84 -12.86
CA SER A 218 15.61 14.81 -13.01
C SER A 218 16.11 13.71 -13.93
N LEU A 219 15.85 12.46 -13.55
CA LEU A 219 16.19 11.33 -14.41
C LEU A 219 15.46 11.42 -15.77
N MET A 220 14.27 12.02 -15.81
CA MET A 220 13.56 12.28 -17.07
C MET A 220 14.31 13.27 -17.96
N ASP A 221 14.70 14.43 -17.44
CA ASP A 221 15.39 15.45 -18.23
C ASP A 221 16.73 14.91 -18.77
N GLN A 222 17.50 14.21 -17.94
CA GLN A 222 18.78 13.61 -18.33
C GLN A 222 18.65 12.54 -19.43
N LEU A 223 17.58 11.72 -19.41
CA LEU A 223 17.33 10.69 -20.42
C LEU A 223 16.79 11.28 -21.73
N VAL A 224 15.94 12.30 -21.64
CA VAL A 224 15.39 13.02 -22.80
C VAL A 224 16.48 13.83 -23.51
N GLU A 225 17.36 14.52 -22.77
CA GLU A 225 18.49 15.27 -23.34
C GLU A 225 19.46 14.35 -24.12
N LYS A 226 19.65 13.12 -23.63
CA LYS A 226 20.46 12.09 -24.30
C LYS A 226 19.75 11.46 -25.52
N GLY A 227 18.46 11.76 -25.73
CA GLY A 227 17.66 11.25 -26.84
C GLY A 227 17.41 9.74 -26.80
N VAL A 228 17.52 9.11 -25.62
CA VAL A 228 17.38 7.64 -25.47
C VAL A 228 15.94 7.20 -25.20
N ILE A 229 15.09 8.12 -24.73
CA ILE A 229 13.64 7.96 -24.56
C ILE A 229 12.90 9.14 -25.22
N GLY A 230 11.59 9.03 -25.41
CA GLY A 230 10.74 10.19 -25.76
C GLY A 230 10.42 11.08 -24.55
N ASP A 231 10.06 12.34 -24.78
CA ASP A 231 9.75 13.33 -23.72
C ASP A 231 8.34 13.11 -23.13
N SER A 232 8.16 11.97 -22.47
CA SER A 232 6.94 11.50 -21.84
C SER A 232 7.27 10.44 -20.79
N PHE A 233 6.40 10.28 -19.79
CA PHE A 233 6.40 9.09 -18.92
C PHE A 233 4.98 8.76 -18.48
N SER A 234 4.74 7.55 -18.01
CA SER A 234 3.42 7.10 -17.53
C SER A 234 3.50 6.30 -16.25
N LEU A 235 2.51 6.50 -15.37
CA LEU A 235 2.35 5.84 -14.08
C LEU A 235 0.94 5.23 -14.00
N CYS A 236 0.81 4.02 -13.46
CA CYS A 236 -0.47 3.35 -13.25
C CYS A 236 -0.43 2.61 -11.93
N TYR A 237 -1.10 3.16 -10.91
CA TYR A 237 -1.17 2.57 -9.57
C TYR A 237 -2.33 1.58 -9.44
N GLY A 238 -2.09 0.47 -8.74
CA GLY A 238 -3.13 -0.49 -8.39
C GLY A 238 -4.27 0.13 -7.57
N GLY A 239 -5.39 -0.59 -7.53
CA GLY A 239 -6.59 -0.19 -6.80
C GLY A 239 -6.43 -0.23 -5.28
N MET A 240 -7.51 0.05 -4.56
CA MET A 240 -7.51 0.03 -3.09
C MET A 240 -7.11 -1.33 -2.47
N ASP A 241 -7.33 -2.43 -3.20
CA ASP A 241 -7.03 -3.80 -2.74
C ASP A 241 -5.77 -4.40 -3.41
N ILE A 242 -5.05 -3.64 -4.24
CA ILE A 242 -3.90 -4.14 -4.99
C ILE A 242 -2.77 -3.10 -4.96
N GLY A 243 -1.69 -3.42 -4.22
CA GLY A 243 -0.46 -2.64 -4.22
C GLY A 243 0.31 -2.71 -5.55
N GLY A 244 1.30 -1.85 -5.68
CA GLY A 244 2.17 -1.75 -6.85
C GLY A 244 1.46 -1.23 -8.10
N GLY A 245 1.94 -1.67 -9.27
CA GLY A 245 1.45 -1.22 -10.57
C GLY A 245 2.54 -1.20 -11.64
N THR A 246 2.48 -0.23 -12.56
CA THR A 246 3.46 -0.08 -13.65
C THR A 246 3.88 1.37 -13.88
N MET A 247 5.14 1.53 -14.26
CA MET A 247 5.77 2.77 -14.68
C MET A 247 6.47 2.58 -16.02
N VAL A 248 6.39 3.58 -16.89
CA VAL A 248 7.09 3.62 -18.18
C VAL A 248 7.77 4.96 -18.34
N LEU A 249 9.09 5.00 -18.51
CA LEU A 249 9.79 6.19 -18.98
C LEU A 249 9.93 6.13 -20.50
N GLY A 250 9.44 7.17 -21.18
CA GLY A 250 9.33 7.26 -22.63
C GLY A 250 7.89 7.34 -23.15
N GLU A 251 7.73 7.24 -24.47
CA GLU A 251 6.46 7.37 -25.15
C GLU A 251 5.68 6.04 -25.17
N ILE A 252 4.44 6.06 -24.67
CA ILE A 252 3.43 5.03 -24.95
C ILE A 252 2.39 5.60 -25.92
N THR A 253 1.77 4.74 -26.73
CA THR A 253 0.63 5.16 -27.56
C THR A 253 -0.57 5.41 -26.66
N PRO A 254 -1.15 6.63 -26.64
CA PRO A 254 -2.31 6.90 -25.80
C PRO A 254 -3.52 6.03 -26.20
N PRO A 255 -4.23 5.42 -25.25
CA PRO A 255 -5.53 4.80 -25.48
C PRO A 255 -6.53 5.81 -26.07
N THR A 256 -7.44 5.34 -26.93
CA THR A 256 -8.43 6.20 -27.61
C THR A 256 -9.31 7.00 -26.65
N ASP A 257 -9.66 6.41 -25.50
CA ASP A 257 -10.54 7.01 -24.49
C ASP A 257 -9.76 7.73 -23.37
N MET A 258 -8.49 8.07 -23.59
CA MET A 258 -7.69 8.86 -22.65
C MET A 258 -8.11 10.35 -22.73
N VAL A 259 -8.58 10.89 -21.62
CA VAL A 259 -8.90 12.33 -21.49
C VAL A 259 -7.65 13.12 -21.13
N PHE A 260 -7.54 14.37 -21.59
CA PHE A 260 -6.34 15.19 -21.39
C PHE A 260 -6.65 16.51 -20.67
N SER A 261 -5.67 16.97 -19.89
CA SER A 261 -5.64 18.33 -19.32
C SER A 261 -4.34 19.02 -19.71
N ARG A 262 -4.39 20.34 -19.95
CA ARG A 262 -3.18 21.11 -20.27
C ARG A 262 -2.27 21.22 -19.04
N SER A 263 -0.98 21.01 -19.25
CA SER A 263 0.07 21.10 -18.23
C SER A 263 1.12 22.14 -18.62
N ASP A 264 0.95 23.34 -18.08
CA ASP A 264 1.76 24.51 -18.44
C ASP A 264 3.11 24.50 -17.69
N PRO A 265 4.26 24.38 -18.40
CA PRO A 265 5.60 24.42 -17.78
C PRO A 265 6.08 25.83 -17.41
N VAL A 266 5.44 26.88 -17.94
CA VAL A 266 5.74 28.29 -17.60
C VAL A 266 5.08 28.66 -16.28
N ARG A 267 3.95 28.01 -15.95
CA ARG A 267 3.22 28.20 -14.68
C ARG A 267 4.03 27.77 -13.45
N SER A 268 4.61 26.57 -13.48
CA SER A 268 5.45 26.04 -12.40
C SER A 268 6.33 24.89 -12.91
N ALA A 269 7.37 24.53 -12.15
CA ALA A 269 8.18 23.34 -12.43
C ALA A 269 7.43 22.01 -12.18
N TYR A 270 6.29 22.07 -11.48
CA TYR A 270 5.44 20.93 -11.17
C TYR A 270 4.53 20.56 -12.34
N TYR A 271 3.98 19.35 -12.31
CA TYR A 271 3.01 18.87 -13.29
C TYR A 271 1.61 19.37 -12.96
N ASN A 272 1.26 20.54 -13.49
CA ASN A 272 -0.05 21.15 -13.27
C ASN A 272 -1.12 20.52 -14.18
N ILE A 273 -2.37 20.51 -13.74
CA ILE A 273 -3.56 20.30 -14.58
C ILE A 273 -4.47 21.52 -14.52
N GLU A 274 -5.18 21.81 -15.61
CA GLU A 274 -6.15 22.90 -15.68
C GLU A 274 -7.51 22.46 -15.12
N LEU A 275 -7.61 22.28 -13.81
CA LEU A 275 -8.87 22.00 -13.11
C LEU A 275 -9.75 23.26 -13.05
N LYS A 276 -11.03 23.16 -13.43
CA LYS A 276 -12.01 24.26 -13.38
C LYS A 276 -13.15 24.03 -12.40
N GLY A 277 -13.40 22.79 -12.00
CA GLY A 277 -14.46 22.46 -11.06
C GLY A 277 -14.44 21.00 -10.64
N ILE A 278 -15.02 20.75 -9.46
CA ILE A 278 -15.31 19.42 -8.95
C ILE A 278 -16.84 19.27 -8.91
N TYR A 279 -17.34 18.10 -9.30
CA TYR A 279 -18.76 17.75 -9.25
C TYR A 279 -18.93 16.54 -8.34
N VAL A 280 -19.92 16.57 -7.46
CA VAL A 280 -20.30 15.46 -6.59
C VAL A 280 -21.72 15.03 -6.95
N ASP A 281 -21.90 13.75 -7.28
CA ASP A 281 -23.18 13.19 -7.74
C ASP A 281 -23.83 14.02 -8.85
N GLY A 282 -23.01 14.40 -9.86
CA GLY A 282 -23.41 15.20 -11.01
C GLY A 282 -23.66 16.69 -10.75
N ARG A 283 -23.51 17.19 -9.51
CA ARG A 283 -23.71 18.60 -9.15
C ARG A 283 -22.37 19.32 -8.92
N PRO A 284 -22.12 20.50 -9.54
CA PRO A 284 -20.89 21.25 -9.29
C PRO A 284 -20.85 21.80 -7.87
N LEU A 285 -19.65 21.83 -7.26
CA LEU A 285 -19.40 22.61 -6.06
C LEU A 285 -19.69 24.11 -6.33
N GLN A 286 -20.36 24.78 -5.40
CA GLN A 286 -20.80 26.17 -5.56
C GLN A 286 -19.70 27.15 -5.13
N ILE A 287 -18.56 27.09 -5.81
CA ILE A 287 -17.34 27.87 -5.54
C ILE A 287 -16.82 28.53 -6.83
N ASP A 288 -15.98 29.55 -6.72
CA ASP A 288 -15.36 30.15 -7.91
C ASP A 288 -14.25 29.24 -8.47
N SER A 289 -14.26 28.99 -9.78
CA SER A 289 -13.20 28.21 -10.46
C SER A 289 -11.77 28.73 -10.22
N ARG A 290 -11.62 30.01 -9.88
CA ARG A 290 -10.34 30.65 -9.53
C ARG A 290 -9.69 30.07 -8.27
N VAL A 291 -10.45 29.37 -7.41
CA VAL A 291 -9.89 28.66 -6.24
C VAL A 291 -8.86 27.61 -6.66
N PHE A 292 -9.06 26.93 -7.80
CA PHE A 292 -8.13 25.95 -8.35
C PHE A 292 -6.93 26.55 -9.10
N ASP A 293 -6.90 27.88 -9.25
CA ASP A 293 -5.88 28.65 -9.97
C ASP A 293 -4.88 29.34 -9.01
N GLY A 294 -5.05 29.20 -7.69
CA GLY A 294 -4.22 29.83 -6.66
C GLY A 294 -2.78 29.29 -6.58
N ARG A 295 -1.82 30.17 -6.31
CA ARG A 295 -0.36 29.87 -6.20
C ARG A 295 0.17 29.04 -7.37
N HIS A 296 0.37 27.73 -7.21
CA HIS A 296 0.85 26.84 -8.28
C HIS A 296 -0.30 26.24 -9.11
N GLY A 297 -1.56 26.46 -8.74
CA GLY A 297 -2.75 25.89 -9.37
C GLY A 297 -3.09 24.51 -8.81
N THR A 298 -3.50 23.60 -9.70
CA THR A 298 -3.71 22.20 -9.36
C THR A 298 -2.51 21.37 -9.82
N VAL A 299 -1.68 20.95 -8.86
CA VAL A 299 -0.50 20.09 -9.07
C VAL A 299 -0.92 18.63 -8.93
N LEU A 300 -0.51 17.79 -9.89
CA LEU A 300 -0.56 16.34 -9.78
C LEU A 300 0.82 15.83 -9.37
N ASP A 301 0.88 15.13 -8.23
CA ASP A 301 2.13 14.72 -7.61
C ASP A 301 2.06 13.25 -7.16
N SER A 302 2.96 12.42 -7.68
CA SER A 302 3.11 11.04 -7.27
C SER A 302 3.81 10.82 -5.93
N GLY A 303 4.61 11.80 -5.46
CA GLY A 303 5.26 11.76 -4.15
C GLY A 303 4.29 12.00 -2.99
N THR A 304 3.14 12.63 -3.27
CA THR A 304 2.10 12.91 -2.27
C THR A 304 1.09 11.75 -2.15
N THR A 305 0.74 11.33 -0.93
CA THR A 305 -0.24 10.25 -0.68
C THR A 305 -1.68 10.66 -1.04
N TYR A 306 -2.14 11.79 -0.51
CA TYR A 306 -3.55 12.20 -0.46
C TYR A 306 -3.86 13.42 -1.33
N ALA A 307 -5.14 13.80 -1.44
CA ALA A 307 -5.50 15.08 -2.05
C ALA A 307 -5.61 16.18 -0.99
N TYR A 308 -5.09 17.38 -1.29
CA TYR A 308 -5.18 18.56 -0.45
C TYR A 308 -5.80 19.70 -1.25
N LEU A 309 -6.97 20.17 -0.82
CA LEU A 309 -7.73 21.25 -1.46
C LEU A 309 -7.57 22.56 -0.67
N PRO A 310 -7.58 23.74 -1.32
CA PRO A 310 -7.73 25.01 -0.65
C PRO A 310 -9.01 25.04 0.20
N GLU A 311 -9.02 25.80 1.30
CA GLU A 311 -10.09 25.78 2.33
C GLU A 311 -11.51 25.87 1.75
N GLU A 312 -11.78 26.82 0.85
CA GLU A 312 -13.10 26.99 0.20
C GLU A 312 -13.53 25.73 -0.58
N ALA A 313 -12.61 25.12 -1.34
CA ALA A 313 -12.87 23.90 -2.09
C ALA A 313 -12.99 22.66 -1.19
N PHE A 314 -12.20 22.57 -0.12
CA PHE A 314 -12.27 21.49 0.85
C PHE A 314 -13.61 21.48 1.58
N LEU A 315 -14.07 22.63 2.09
CA LEU A 315 -15.34 22.73 2.82
C LEU A 315 -16.53 22.42 1.89
N ALA A 316 -16.55 22.99 0.69
CA ALA A 316 -17.60 22.69 -0.29
C ALA A 316 -17.61 21.20 -0.71
N PHE A 317 -16.44 20.58 -0.88
CA PHE A 317 -16.32 19.15 -1.18
C PHE A 317 -16.83 18.29 -0.01
N GLN A 318 -16.39 18.61 1.21
CA GLN A 318 -16.81 17.94 2.43
C GLN A 318 -18.33 17.97 2.58
N ASP A 319 -18.96 19.15 2.53
CA ASP A 319 -20.42 19.29 2.65
C ASP A 319 -21.17 18.50 1.57
N ALA A 320 -20.68 18.53 0.33
CA ALA A 320 -21.29 17.81 -0.79
C ALA A 320 -21.21 16.29 -0.65
N ILE A 321 -20.10 15.75 -0.10
CA ILE A 321 -19.96 14.32 0.21
C ILE A 321 -20.81 13.96 1.44
N LEU A 322 -20.67 14.68 2.56
CA LEU A 322 -21.41 14.40 3.80
C LEU A 322 -22.93 14.42 3.60
N GLY A 323 -23.44 15.33 2.77
CA GLY A 323 -24.85 15.38 2.38
C GLY A 323 -25.39 14.13 1.68
N LYS A 324 -24.51 13.22 1.23
CA LYS A 324 -24.86 11.93 0.61
C LYS A 324 -24.73 10.73 1.54
N LEU A 325 -24.00 10.85 2.66
CA LEU A 325 -23.63 9.73 3.53
C LEU A 325 -24.48 9.60 4.81
N GLN A 326 -25.69 10.15 4.83
CA GLN A 326 -26.57 10.18 6.01
C GLN A 326 -26.95 8.80 6.58
N SER A 327 -26.80 7.73 5.80
CA SER A 327 -27.03 6.35 6.23
C SER A 327 -25.83 5.71 6.94
N LEU A 328 -24.63 6.28 6.81
CA LEU A 328 -23.41 5.75 7.41
C LEU A 328 -23.17 6.33 8.80
N LYS A 329 -22.58 5.53 9.69
CA LYS A 329 -22.19 5.99 11.02
C LYS A 329 -20.78 6.59 10.96
N GLN A 330 -20.67 7.90 11.18
CA GLN A 330 -19.38 8.56 11.37
C GLN A 330 -18.65 8.01 12.60
N ILE A 331 -17.33 7.81 12.47
CA ILE A 331 -16.43 7.27 13.51
C ILE A 331 -15.14 8.10 13.58
N PRO A 332 -14.37 8.03 14.69
CA PRO A 332 -13.02 8.58 14.75
C PRO A 332 -12.10 7.97 13.69
N GLY A 333 -10.98 8.65 13.41
CA GLY A 333 -9.91 8.13 12.55
C GLY A 333 -9.13 6.97 13.17
N PRO A 334 -8.35 6.23 12.34
CA PRO A 334 -7.49 5.17 12.82
C PRO A 334 -6.36 5.70 13.72
N ASP A 335 -5.84 6.90 13.46
CA ASP A 335 -4.89 7.60 14.34
C ASP A 335 -5.60 8.79 15.04
N PRO A 336 -5.68 8.82 16.38
CA PRO A 336 -6.36 9.88 17.12
C PRO A 336 -5.63 11.24 17.09
N ASN A 337 -4.39 11.32 16.58
CA ASN A 337 -3.67 12.59 16.40
C ASN A 337 -4.23 13.38 15.21
N TYR A 338 -4.84 12.72 14.24
CA TYR A 338 -5.42 13.32 13.04
C TYR A 338 -6.95 13.44 13.15
N LYS A 339 -7.52 14.43 12.45
CA LYS A 339 -8.97 14.71 12.46
C LYS A 339 -9.63 14.14 11.22
N ASP A 340 -9.42 12.85 10.98
CA ASP A 340 -9.93 12.16 9.80
C ASP A 340 -11.46 12.09 9.80
N ILE A 341 -12.04 12.19 8.61
CA ILE A 341 -13.48 12.09 8.40
C ILE A 341 -13.81 10.67 7.96
N CYS A 342 -14.15 9.82 8.93
CA CYS A 342 -14.31 8.38 8.74
C CYS A 342 -15.75 7.89 8.99
N PHE A 343 -16.12 6.82 8.31
CA PHE A 343 -17.44 6.19 8.35
C PHE A 343 -17.33 4.69 8.55
N SER A 344 -18.37 4.10 9.12
CA SER A 344 -18.55 2.65 9.29
C SER A 344 -19.89 2.20 8.71
N GLY A 345 -19.98 0.94 8.33
CA GLY A 345 -21.18 0.32 7.77
C GLY A 345 -21.25 0.28 6.24
N ALA A 346 -20.17 0.65 5.53
CA ALA A 346 -20.10 0.56 4.07
C ALA A 346 -19.77 -0.86 3.55
N GLY A 347 -19.27 -1.75 4.41
CA GLY A 347 -18.86 -3.11 4.03
C GLY A 347 -17.47 -3.15 3.38
N SER A 348 -16.83 -4.32 3.40
CA SER A 348 -15.39 -4.44 3.06
C SER A 348 -15.09 -4.59 1.57
N ASP A 349 -16.10 -4.85 0.74
CA ASP A 349 -15.98 -5.04 -0.72
C ASP A 349 -15.92 -3.69 -1.45
N VAL A 350 -14.76 -3.39 -2.06
CA VAL A 350 -14.51 -2.13 -2.79
C VAL A 350 -15.45 -1.97 -3.99
N SER A 351 -15.84 -3.07 -4.63
CA SER A 351 -16.71 -3.03 -5.81
C SER A 351 -18.10 -2.46 -5.49
N GLN A 352 -18.56 -2.60 -4.24
CA GLN A 352 -19.86 -2.13 -3.78
C GLN A 352 -19.86 -0.68 -3.30
N LEU A 353 -18.69 -0.05 -3.09
CA LEU A 353 -18.61 1.30 -2.54
C LEU A 353 -19.31 2.34 -3.43
N SER A 354 -19.34 2.12 -4.74
CA SER A 354 -20.05 3.00 -5.70
C SER A 354 -21.57 3.03 -5.52
N ASN A 355 -22.14 2.08 -4.76
CA ASN A 355 -23.57 2.06 -4.39
C ASN A 355 -23.87 2.88 -3.12
N ILE A 356 -22.82 3.35 -2.42
CA ILE A 356 -22.90 3.93 -1.07
C ILE A 356 -22.32 5.35 -1.06
N PHE A 357 -21.14 5.52 -1.68
CA PHE A 357 -20.43 6.78 -1.78
C PHE A 357 -20.65 7.39 -3.18
N PRO A 358 -20.82 8.72 -3.27
CA PRO A 358 -21.16 9.38 -4.54
C PRO A 358 -20.02 9.35 -5.55
N LYS A 359 -20.36 9.32 -6.85
CA LYS A 359 -19.38 9.58 -7.90
C LYS A 359 -18.87 11.03 -7.80
N VAL A 360 -17.57 11.22 -8.01
CA VAL A 360 -16.92 12.54 -8.11
C VAL A 360 -16.37 12.72 -9.52
N ASP A 361 -16.55 13.89 -10.14
CA ASP A 361 -15.90 14.24 -11.41
C ASP A 361 -15.03 15.49 -11.25
N MET A 362 -13.78 15.41 -11.68
CA MET A 362 -12.89 16.56 -11.89
C MET A 362 -13.06 17.06 -13.33
N VAL A 363 -13.35 18.34 -13.53
CA VAL A 363 -13.63 18.93 -14.84
C VAL A 363 -12.49 19.86 -15.27
N PHE A 364 -11.93 19.59 -16.44
CA PHE A 364 -10.76 20.30 -16.97
C PHE A 364 -11.13 21.50 -17.85
N GLY A 365 -10.14 22.36 -18.16
CA GLY A 365 -10.32 23.58 -18.96
C GLY A 365 -10.88 23.38 -20.37
N ASN A 366 -10.68 22.20 -20.96
CA ASN A 366 -11.25 21.79 -22.25
C ASN A 366 -12.68 21.21 -22.14
N GLY A 367 -13.23 21.09 -20.93
CA GLY A 367 -14.55 20.49 -20.65
C GLY A 367 -14.56 18.97 -20.50
N GLU A 368 -13.41 18.29 -20.70
CA GLU A 368 -13.28 16.87 -20.40
C GLU A 368 -13.34 16.60 -18.89
N LYS A 369 -13.60 15.35 -18.52
CA LYS A 369 -13.80 14.94 -17.12
C LYS A 369 -13.00 13.71 -16.75
N LEU A 370 -12.27 13.78 -15.65
CA LEU A 370 -11.79 12.60 -14.94
C LEU A 370 -12.83 12.20 -13.89
N THR A 371 -13.53 11.10 -14.15
CA THR A 371 -14.39 10.44 -13.16
C THR A 371 -13.54 9.73 -12.11
N LEU A 372 -13.84 9.97 -10.84
CA LEU A 372 -13.26 9.31 -9.68
C LEU A 372 -14.28 8.35 -9.06
N SER A 373 -13.87 7.10 -8.86
CA SER A 373 -14.59 6.12 -8.04
C SER A 373 -14.29 6.36 -6.55
N PRO A 374 -15.04 5.76 -5.61
CA PRO A 374 -14.80 5.95 -4.18
C PRO A 374 -13.37 5.58 -3.73
N GLU A 375 -12.71 4.60 -4.36
CA GLU A 375 -11.31 4.26 -4.06
C GLU A 375 -10.30 5.38 -4.38
N ASN A 376 -10.70 6.38 -5.18
CA ASN A 376 -9.86 7.52 -5.55
C ASN A 376 -9.93 8.70 -4.58
N TYR A 377 -10.83 8.68 -3.59
CA TYR A 377 -10.91 9.72 -2.56
C TYR A 377 -11.14 9.14 -1.15
N LEU A 378 -11.12 7.82 -1.01
CA LEU A 378 -11.21 7.12 0.27
C LEU A 378 -9.96 6.26 0.55
N PHE A 379 -9.61 6.14 1.83
CA PHE A 379 -8.71 5.12 2.33
C PHE A 379 -9.41 4.21 3.34
N ARG A 380 -8.89 2.99 3.56
CA ARG A 380 -9.48 2.00 4.48
C ARG A 380 -9.18 2.38 5.93
N HIS A 381 -10.15 2.22 6.81
CA HIS A 381 -9.94 2.44 8.25
C HIS A 381 -9.25 1.21 8.87
N SER A 382 -7.94 1.26 9.10
CA SER A 382 -7.11 0.11 9.51
C SER A 382 -7.60 -0.65 10.75
N LYS A 383 -8.32 0.01 11.67
CA LYS A 383 -8.85 -0.61 12.91
C LYS A 383 -10.33 -1.03 12.86
N VAL A 384 -11.06 -0.80 11.75
CA VAL A 384 -12.51 -1.06 11.66
C VAL A 384 -12.86 -1.63 10.29
N SER A 385 -13.21 -2.93 10.26
CA SER A 385 -13.62 -3.62 9.03
C SER A 385 -14.87 -2.97 8.42
N GLY A 386 -14.86 -2.78 7.10
CA GLY A 386 -15.90 -2.04 6.37
C GLY A 386 -16.00 -0.55 6.73
N GLY A 387 -14.95 0.01 7.33
CA GLY A 387 -14.79 1.44 7.58
C GLY A 387 -13.85 2.12 6.57
N TYR A 388 -14.16 3.37 6.22
CA TYR A 388 -13.41 4.17 5.25
C TYR A 388 -13.35 5.63 5.68
N CYS A 389 -12.29 6.32 5.27
CA CYS A 389 -12.00 7.70 5.59
C CYS A 389 -11.78 8.53 4.33
N LEU A 390 -12.16 9.81 4.34
CA LEU A 390 -11.81 10.73 3.24
C LEU A 390 -10.30 10.92 3.16
N GLY A 391 -9.69 10.53 2.05
CA GLY A 391 -8.30 10.85 1.71
C GLY A 391 -8.17 12.19 0.98
N VAL A 392 -9.00 13.15 1.39
CA VAL A 392 -9.04 14.52 0.89
C VAL A 392 -9.03 15.44 2.10
N PHE A 393 -8.10 16.38 2.14
CA PHE A 393 -7.81 17.24 3.30
C PHE A 393 -7.76 18.72 2.91
N GLN A 394 -7.78 19.61 3.90
CA GLN A 394 -7.52 21.03 3.72
C GLN A 394 -6.01 21.29 3.58
N ASN A 395 -5.59 22.05 2.58
CA ASN A 395 -4.18 22.43 2.39
C ASN A 395 -3.72 23.59 3.31
N GLY A 396 -4.15 23.57 4.58
CA GLY A 396 -3.86 24.61 5.57
C GLY A 396 -4.20 26.03 5.08
N ARG A 397 -3.16 26.84 4.85
CA ARG A 397 -3.23 28.21 4.30
C ARG A 397 -2.70 28.32 2.86
N ASP A 398 -2.25 27.21 2.26
CA ASP A 398 -1.80 27.20 0.87
C ASP A 398 -3.01 27.21 -0.07
N GLN A 399 -2.89 27.97 -1.17
CA GLN A 399 -3.92 28.08 -2.20
C GLN A 399 -3.69 27.10 -3.36
N THR A 400 -2.60 26.34 -3.33
CA THR A 400 -2.33 25.24 -4.27
C THR A 400 -3.32 24.10 -3.99
N THR A 401 -3.89 23.53 -5.04
CA THR A 401 -4.52 22.21 -4.97
C THR A 401 -3.47 21.16 -5.26
N LEU A 402 -3.28 20.19 -4.38
CA LEU A 402 -2.29 19.12 -4.53
C LEU A 402 -3.02 17.79 -4.64
N LEU A 403 -2.79 17.06 -5.73
CA LEU A 403 -3.46 15.80 -6.03
C LEU A 403 -2.45 14.65 -5.96
N GLY A 404 -2.49 13.92 -4.84
CA GLY A 404 -1.63 12.76 -4.60
C GLY A 404 -2.06 11.47 -5.30
N GLY A 405 -1.28 10.41 -5.11
CA GLY A 405 -1.49 9.10 -5.71
C GLY A 405 -2.90 8.50 -5.50
N ILE A 406 -3.60 8.87 -4.43
CA ILE A 406 -4.97 8.38 -4.16
C ILE A 406 -5.91 8.64 -5.35
N VAL A 407 -5.86 9.83 -5.96
CA VAL A 407 -6.81 10.22 -7.02
C VAL A 407 -6.60 9.46 -8.34
N VAL A 408 -5.45 8.79 -8.48
CA VAL A 408 -5.02 8.10 -9.71
C VAL A 408 -4.85 6.59 -9.56
N ARG A 409 -5.27 5.98 -8.44
CA ARG A 409 -5.51 4.52 -8.37
C ARG A 409 -6.38 4.03 -9.54
N ASN A 410 -6.05 2.88 -10.11
CA ASN A 410 -6.68 2.32 -11.32
C ASN A 410 -6.80 3.34 -12.47
N THR A 411 -5.78 4.18 -12.63
CA THR A 411 -5.70 5.19 -13.69
C THR A 411 -4.30 5.17 -14.29
N LEU A 412 -4.20 4.94 -15.60
CA LEU A 412 -2.99 5.23 -16.35
C LEU A 412 -2.91 6.74 -16.53
N VAL A 413 -1.94 7.35 -15.86
CA VAL A 413 -1.57 8.75 -16.00
C VAL A 413 -0.40 8.83 -16.97
N THR A 414 -0.51 9.66 -18.01
CA THR A 414 0.58 9.90 -18.97
C THR A 414 0.97 11.38 -18.93
N TYR A 415 2.18 11.66 -18.47
CA TYR A 415 2.79 12.98 -18.44
C TYR A 415 3.45 13.25 -19.80
N ASP A 416 2.65 13.65 -20.78
CA ASP A 416 3.07 13.99 -22.14
C ASP A 416 3.69 15.39 -22.15
N ARG A 417 4.94 15.45 -21.70
CA ARG A 417 5.75 16.67 -21.55
C ARG A 417 5.99 17.34 -22.90
N GLN A 418 6.25 16.55 -23.95
CA GLN A 418 6.45 16.98 -25.32
C GLN A 418 5.29 17.82 -25.87
N ASN A 419 4.06 17.50 -25.48
CA ASN A 419 2.84 18.18 -25.93
C ASN A 419 2.14 18.99 -24.82
N GLU A 420 2.85 19.33 -23.73
CA GLU A 420 2.36 20.16 -22.60
C GLU A 420 1.00 19.71 -22.04
N ARG A 421 0.81 18.40 -21.81
CA ARG A 421 -0.46 17.84 -21.33
C ARG A 421 -0.29 16.61 -20.44
N ILE A 422 -1.30 16.33 -19.62
CA ILE A 422 -1.39 15.12 -18.81
C ILE A 422 -2.65 14.37 -19.24
N GLY A 423 -2.48 13.11 -19.63
CA GLY A 423 -3.55 12.19 -20.01
C GLY A 423 -3.95 11.28 -18.85
N PHE A 424 -5.24 10.96 -18.77
CA PHE A 424 -5.81 10.04 -17.78
C PHE A 424 -6.69 8.99 -18.46
N TRP A 425 -6.47 7.72 -18.16
CA TRP A 425 -7.29 6.62 -18.66
C TRP A 425 -7.58 5.62 -17.54
N LYS A 426 -8.86 5.40 -17.21
CA LYS A 426 -9.26 4.43 -16.18
C LYS A 426 -9.06 3.00 -16.69
N THR A 427 -8.27 2.22 -15.95
CA THR A 427 -7.94 0.82 -16.27
C THR A 427 -7.55 0.08 -15.00
N ASN A 428 -7.71 -1.25 -14.98
CA ASN A 428 -7.04 -2.06 -13.97
C ASN A 428 -5.52 -1.98 -14.21
N CYS A 429 -4.78 -1.36 -13.27
CA CYS A 429 -3.34 -1.16 -13.41
C CYS A 429 -2.52 -2.43 -13.11
N SER A 430 -3.07 -3.40 -12.37
CA SER A 430 -2.36 -4.67 -12.11
C SER A 430 -2.28 -5.57 -13.34
N GLU A 431 -3.33 -5.55 -14.18
CA GLU A 431 -3.33 -6.25 -15.47
C GLU A 431 -2.59 -5.49 -16.58
N LEU A 432 -2.40 -4.17 -16.44
CA LEU A 432 -1.78 -3.36 -17.49
C LEU A 432 -0.33 -3.78 -17.75
N TRP A 433 0.39 -4.21 -16.70
CA TRP A 433 1.75 -4.75 -16.82
C TRP A 433 1.83 -5.90 -17.83
N GLU A 434 0.98 -6.91 -17.67
CA GLU A 434 0.91 -8.07 -18.56
C GLU A 434 0.59 -7.67 -20.00
N ARG A 435 -0.36 -6.73 -20.19
CA ARG A 435 -0.74 -6.25 -21.54
C ARG A 435 0.39 -5.47 -22.23
N LEU A 436 1.23 -4.75 -21.47
CA LEU A 436 2.39 -4.03 -22.00
C LEU A 436 3.53 -5.00 -22.40
N HIS A 437 3.63 -6.17 -21.76
CA HIS A 437 4.62 -7.20 -22.10
C HIS A 437 4.13 -8.19 -23.17
N ALA A 438 2.81 -8.42 -23.26
CA ALA A 438 2.18 -9.24 -24.29
C ALA A 438 2.16 -8.58 -25.71
N GLY A 439 2.98 -7.55 -25.95
CA GLY A 439 3.05 -6.77 -27.19
C GLY A 439 3.56 -7.51 -28.45
N GLY A 440 3.58 -8.85 -28.43
CA GLY A 440 3.93 -9.69 -29.57
C GLY A 440 2.73 -10.00 -30.48
N ALA A 441 2.28 -9.00 -31.24
CA ALA A 441 1.29 -9.06 -32.35
C ALA A 441 -0.09 -9.73 -32.10
N PRO A 442 -1.21 -9.14 -32.56
CA PRO A 442 -2.50 -9.80 -32.50
C PRO A 442 -2.50 -11.04 -33.42
N SER A 443 -2.67 -12.23 -32.83
CA SER A 443 -2.82 -13.48 -33.61
C SER A 443 -4.03 -13.39 -34.54
N PRO A 444 -3.89 -13.76 -35.83
CA PRO A 444 -5.04 -13.91 -36.72
C PRO A 444 -6.03 -14.96 -36.19
N ALA A 445 -7.32 -14.78 -36.51
CA ALA A 445 -8.37 -15.71 -36.12
C ALA A 445 -8.11 -17.14 -36.64
N PRO A 446 -8.54 -18.19 -35.91
CA PRO A 446 -8.12 -19.57 -36.17
C PRO A 446 -8.75 -20.13 -37.45
N SER A 447 -7.94 -20.23 -38.52
CA SER A 447 -8.24 -21.06 -39.69
C SER A 447 -7.96 -22.53 -39.38
N GLN A 448 -8.96 -23.39 -39.54
CA GLN A 448 -8.82 -24.83 -39.34
C GLN A 448 -7.96 -25.50 -40.42
N SER A 449 -6.93 -26.24 -40.02
CA SER A 449 -6.45 -27.42 -40.76
C SER A 449 -5.57 -28.30 -39.86
N ALA A 450 -5.97 -29.55 -39.68
CA ALA A 450 -5.16 -30.54 -38.96
C ALA A 450 -4.11 -31.17 -39.89
N ASN A 451 -2.89 -31.38 -39.38
CA ASN A 451 -2.33 -32.74 -39.28
C ASN A 451 -1.03 -32.77 -38.44
N SER A 452 -0.82 -33.92 -37.82
CA SER A 452 0.22 -34.19 -36.82
C SER A 452 1.59 -34.56 -37.39
N THR A 453 2.66 -34.22 -36.67
CA THR A 453 3.78 -35.17 -36.44
C THR A 453 4.42 -34.92 -35.09
N ILE A 454 4.77 -35.99 -34.38
CA ILE A 454 5.31 -35.98 -33.01
C ILE A 454 6.83 -36.20 -33.07
N PHE A 455 7.60 -35.44 -32.29
CA PHE A 455 8.96 -35.79 -31.91
C PHE A 455 9.28 -35.25 -30.50
N ASP A 456 9.76 -36.13 -29.62
CA ASP A 456 10.03 -35.83 -28.20
C ASP A 456 11.34 -35.08 -27.97
N SER A 457 11.33 -34.13 -27.03
CA SER A 457 12.49 -33.64 -26.26
C SER A 457 12.04 -32.82 -25.03
N PRO A 458 12.89 -32.64 -24.01
CA PRO A 458 12.45 -32.70 -22.61
C PRO A 458 11.85 -31.40 -22.01
N ALA A 459 11.24 -31.58 -20.84
CA ALA A 459 10.36 -30.63 -20.17
C ALA A 459 11.00 -29.27 -19.78
N PRO A 460 10.28 -28.15 -19.94
CA PRO A 460 10.57 -26.87 -19.28
C PRO A 460 9.91 -26.77 -17.89
N SER A 461 10.49 -25.93 -17.03
CA SER A 461 10.06 -25.67 -15.66
C SER A 461 8.68 -25.00 -15.57
N PRO A 462 7.86 -25.28 -14.53
CA PRO A 462 6.51 -24.73 -14.43
C PRO A 462 6.53 -23.27 -13.94
N SER A 463 6.31 -22.32 -14.85
CA SER A 463 6.22 -20.88 -14.53
C SER A 463 5.19 -20.11 -15.37
N VAL A 464 4.16 -20.79 -15.87
CA VAL A 464 2.86 -20.18 -16.25
C VAL A 464 1.76 -21.19 -15.91
N LEU A 465 0.77 -20.79 -15.10
CA LEU A 465 -0.43 -21.59 -14.84
C LEU A 465 -1.50 -21.23 -15.88
N PRO A 466 -1.92 -22.15 -16.77
CA PRO A 466 -2.95 -21.86 -17.77
C PRO A 466 -4.34 -21.72 -17.15
N ASP A 467 -5.21 -21.01 -17.87
CA ASP A 467 -6.54 -20.49 -17.45
C ASP A 467 -7.65 -21.55 -17.14
N GLN A 468 -7.26 -22.78 -16.77
CA GLN A 468 -8.16 -23.84 -16.34
C GLN A 468 -7.70 -24.57 -15.05
N PHE A 469 -6.51 -24.28 -14.52
CA PHE A 469 -5.99 -24.99 -13.34
C PHE A 469 -6.59 -24.44 -12.04
N LYS A 470 -7.66 -25.07 -11.55
CA LYS A 470 -8.22 -24.75 -10.23
C LYS A 470 -7.32 -25.30 -9.13
N ILE A 471 -6.94 -24.47 -8.16
CA ILE A 471 -6.14 -24.85 -6.99
C ILE A 471 -7.09 -25.06 -5.81
N GLY A 472 -7.06 -26.24 -5.20
CA GLY A 472 -7.92 -26.64 -4.08
C GLY A 472 -7.24 -26.62 -2.71
N LEU A 473 -5.91 -26.67 -2.70
CA LEU A 473 -5.05 -26.63 -1.52
C LEU A 473 -3.69 -26.04 -1.94
N ILE A 474 -3.12 -25.19 -1.10
CA ILE A 474 -1.72 -24.75 -1.20
C ILE A 474 -1.02 -25.32 0.03
N ALA A 475 0.02 -26.12 -0.16
CA ALA A 475 0.79 -26.70 0.93
C ALA A 475 2.24 -26.21 0.86
N PHE A 476 2.86 -25.94 2.01
CA PHE A 476 4.24 -25.46 2.06
C PHE A 476 4.98 -25.93 3.30
N GLU A 477 6.30 -26.02 3.19
CA GLU A 477 7.20 -26.44 4.25
C GLU A 477 8.19 -25.33 4.58
N MET A 478 8.29 -24.97 5.85
CA MET A 478 9.29 -24.02 6.36
C MET A 478 10.15 -24.69 7.44
N SER A 479 11.40 -24.27 7.56
CA SER A 479 12.29 -24.62 8.66
C SER A 479 12.54 -23.39 9.54
N LEU A 480 12.34 -23.53 10.84
CA LEU A 480 12.67 -22.54 11.86
C LEU A 480 13.91 -22.98 12.65
N ASN A 481 14.80 -22.04 12.99
CA ASN A 481 15.95 -22.27 13.86
C ASN A 481 15.56 -22.16 15.35
N ILE A 482 14.61 -23.00 15.75
CA ILE A 482 14.06 -23.11 17.12
C ILE A 482 13.83 -24.60 17.45
N THR A 483 13.98 -24.99 18.71
CA THR A 483 13.69 -26.36 19.12
C THR A 483 12.19 -26.64 19.19
N TYR A 484 11.79 -27.89 19.00
CA TYR A 484 10.39 -28.29 19.13
C TYR A 484 9.78 -27.97 20.51
N ALA A 485 10.57 -28.04 21.57
CA ALA A 485 10.11 -27.76 22.94
C ALA A 485 9.76 -26.28 23.14
N ASP A 486 10.56 -25.38 22.57
CA ASP A 486 10.35 -23.93 22.66
C ASP A 486 9.22 -23.47 21.71
N LEU A 487 9.09 -24.11 20.54
CA LEU A 487 8.05 -23.80 19.57
C LEU A 487 6.64 -24.24 20.02
N LEU A 488 6.53 -25.39 20.68
CA LEU A 488 5.24 -26.03 21.02
C LEU A 488 4.20 -25.07 21.63
N PRO A 489 4.50 -24.26 22.67
CA PRO A 489 3.54 -23.30 23.23
C PRO A 489 3.13 -22.17 22.29
N HIS A 490 3.95 -21.83 21.29
CA HIS A 490 3.73 -20.71 20.35
C HIS A 490 3.13 -21.15 19.00
N THR A 491 2.82 -22.43 18.80
CA THR A 491 2.29 -22.96 17.53
C THR A 491 1.02 -22.27 17.02
N MET A 492 0.11 -21.84 17.90
CA MET A 492 -1.10 -21.10 17.53
C MET A 492 -0.82 -19.63 17.17
N GLU A 493 0.12 -19.00 17.88
CA GLU A 493 0.58 -17.63 17.59
C GLU A 493 1.25 -17.57 16.22
N LEU A 494 2.12 -18.54 15.92
CA LEU A 494 2.76 -18.70 14.62
C LEU A 494 1.74 -18.89 13.48
N ALA A 495 0.68 -19.67 13.69
CA ALA A 495 -0.38 -19.86 12.70
C ALA A 495 -1.13 -18.53 12.39
N VAL A 496 -1.35 -17.69 13.41
CA VAL A 496 -1.97 -16.36 13.25
C VAL A 496 -1.03 -15.42 12.49
N LEU A 497 0.25 -15.40 12.84
CA LEU A 497 1.27 -14.59 12.15
C LEU A 497 1.34 -14.97 10.67
N ILE A 498 1.46 -16.26 10.35
CA ILE A 498 1.50 -16.76 8.96
C ILE A 498 0.24 -16.36 8.19
N ALA A 499 -0.95 -16.45 8.79
CA ALA A 499 -2.19 -16.04 8.13
C ALA A 499 -2.22 -14.53 7.82
N ASN A 500 -1.78 -13.69 8.77
CA ASN A 500 -1.67 -12.25 8.59
C ASN A 500 -0.67 -11.89 7.47
N GLU A 501 0.54 -12.46 7.51
CA GLU A 501 1.59 -12.24 6.52
C GLU A 501 1.16 -12.68 5.11
N LEU A 502 0.38 -13.76 5.00
CA LEU A 502 -0.18 -14.24 3.74
C LEU A 502 -1.47 -13.51 3.31
N GLY A 503 -2.00 -12.60 4.13
CA GLY A 503 -3.21 -11.82 3.82
C GLY A 503 -4.50 -12.64 3.76
N ILE A 504 -4.62 -13.67 4.61
CA ILE A 504 -5.72 -14.65 4.64
C ILE A 504 -6.28 -14.85 6.05
N ASP A 505 -7.48 -15.41 6.16
CA ASP A 505 -8.07 -15.71 7.47
C ASP A 505 -7.29 -16.81 8.19
N THR A 506 -7.17 -16.68 9.51
CA THR A 506 -6.50 -17.67 10.39
C THR A 506 -7.14 -19.06 10.35
N ASN A 507 -8.39 -19.17 9.93
CA ASN A 507 -9.11 -20.43 9.75
C ASN A 507 -8.78 -21.17 8.44
N GLN A 508 -8.01 -20.56 7.53
CA GLN A 508 -7.57 -21.17 6.27
C GLN A 508 -6.24 -21.91 6.44
N VAL A 509 -5.41 -21.51 7.42
CA VAL A 509 -4.05 -22.01 7.64
C VAL A 509 -4.05 -23.12 8.70
N HIS A 510 -3.53 -24.30 8.35
CA HIS A 510 -3.43 -25.45 9.25
C HIS A 510 -2.01 -25.97 9.33
N LEU A 511 -1.50 -26.18 10.55
CA LEU A 511 -0.28 -26.92 10.79
C LEU A 511 -0.58 -28.43 10.76
N VAL A 512 0.04 -29.15 9.82
CA VAL A 512 -0.28 -30.56 9.53
C VAL A 512 0.80 -31.53 10.01
N ASN A 513 2.08 -31.12 9.95
CA ASN A 513 3.18 -31.92 10.47
C ASN A 513 4.28 -31.04 11.09
N ILE A 514 4.95 -31.58 12.10
CA ILE A 514 6.10 -30.96 12.77
C ILE A 514 7.20 -32.01 12.90
N MET A 515 8.40 -31.71 12.41
CA MET A 515 9.57 -32.59 12.50
C MET A 515 10.75 -31.83 13.10
N SER A 516 11.30 -32.32 14.23
CA SER A 516 12.48 -31.73 14.87
C SER A 516 13.74 -32.42 14.39
N GLU A 517 14.74 -31.64 13.97
CA GLU A 517 16.05 -32.11 13.53
C GLU A 517 17.14 -31.22 14.17
N GLY A 518 17.70 -31.70 15.29
CA GLY A 518 18.63 -30.92 16.10
C GLY A 518 18.00 -29.64 16.65
N ASN A 519 18.64 -28.49 16.38
CA ASN A 519 18.15 -27.17 16.77
C ASN A 519 17.13 -26.57 15.78
N THR A 520 16.77 -27.29 14.73
CA THR A 520 15.81 -26.83 13.71
C THR A 520 14.51 -27.61 13.79
N THR A 521 13.40 -26.92 13.54
CA THR A 521 12.07 -27.53 13.45
C THR A 521 11.46 -27.24 12.09
N ARG A 522 11.16 -28.30 11.33
CA ARG A 522 10.43 -28.21 10.06
C ARG A 522 8.93 -28.32 10.30
N LEU A 523 8.18 -27.46 9.63
CA LEU A 523 6.73 -27.31 9.75
C LEU A 523 6.10 -27.44 8.37
N ARG A 524 5.12 -28.35 8.23
CA ARG A 524 4.30 -28.49 7.03
C ARG A 524 2.94 -27.86 7.27
N TRP A 525 2.61 -26.88 6.45
CA TRP A 525 1.38 -26.10 6.50
C TRP A 525 0.50 -26.42 5.29
N GLU A 526 -0.81 -26.39 5.50
CA GLU A 526 -1.84 -26.53 4.47
C GLU A 526 -2.82 -25.36 4.54
N ILE A 527 -3.07 -24.73 3.39
CA ILE A 527 -3.96 -23.58 3.24
C ILE A 527 -5.17 -23.98 2.39
N PHE A 528 -6.38 -23.86 2.94
CA PHE A 528 -7.62 -24.16 2.23
C PHE A 528 -8.38 -22.90 1.78
N PRO A 529 -9.17 -22.97 0.69
CA PRO A 529 -10.01 -21.86 0.23
C PRO A 529 -11.02 -21.40 1.29
N ASN A 530 -11.25 -20.08 1.35
CA ASN A 530 -12.21 -19.50 2.30
C ASN A 530 -13.65 -20.01 2.11
N GLY A 531 -14.37 -20.12 3.22
CA GLY A 531 -15.81 -20.40 3.27
C GLY A 531 -16.20 -21.78 2.72
N SER A 532 -17.15 -21.79 1.78
CA SER A 532 -17.74 -23.01 1.22
C SER A 532 -17.13 -23.45 -0.11
N SER A 533 -16.18 -22.66 -0.65
CA SER A 533 -15.51 -22.93 -1.92
C SER A 533 -14.69 -24.22 -1.86
N ASN A 534 -14.52 -24.85 -3.03
CA ASN A 534 -13.62 -26.00 -3.19
C ASN A 534 -12.30 -25.60 -3.89
N TYR A 535 -12.12 -24.32 -4.25
CA TYR A 535 -10.92 -23.80 -4.92
C TYR A 535 -10.69 -22.31 -4.65
N PHE A 536 -9.42 -21.89 -4.70
CA PHE A 536 -9.01 -20.48 -4.65
C PHE A 536 -9.36 -19.76 -5.97
N SER A 537 -9.61 -18.44 -5.92
CA SER A 537 -9.53 -17.62 -7.14
C SER A 537 -8.08 -17.55 -7.62
N SER A 538 -7.87 -17.33 -8.92
CA SER A 538 -6.52 -17.15 -9.47
C SER A 538 -5.76 -16.04 -8.75
N SER A 539 -6.43 -14.92 -8.44
CA SER A 539 -5.85 -13.82 -7.66
C SER A 539 -5.42 -14.20 -6.24
N ALA A 540 -6.25 -14.96 -5.51
CA ALA A 540 -5.92 -15.39 -4.15
C ALA A 540 -4.76 -16.39 -4.15
N ALA A 541 -4.77 -17.36 -5.06
CA ALA A 541 -3.68 -18.32 -5.18
C ALA A 541 -2.36 -17.64 -5.56
N THR A 542 -2.36 -16.74 -6.54
CA THR A 542 -1.16 -16.00 -6.95
C THR A 542 -0.63 -15.11 -5.82
N ASN A 543 -1.50 -14.41 -5.07
CA ASN A 543 -1.07 -13.59 -3.91
C ASN A 543 -0.38 -14.45 -2.82
N ILE A 544 -1.00 -15.57 -2.43
CA ILE A 544 -0.44 -16.49 -1.42
C ILE A 544 0.92 -17.05 -1.90
N ILE A 545 1.01 -17.50 -3.16
CA ILE A 545 2.26 -18.05 -3.72
C ILE A 545 3.34 -16.97 -3.83
N SER A 546 3.01 -15.75 -4.26
CA SER A 546 3.95 -14.62 -4.35
C SER A 546 4.55 -14.32 -2.97
N ARG A 547 3.70 -14.18 -1.94
CA ARG A 547 4.14 -13.90 -0.57
C ARG A 547 5.04 -15.00 0.01
N LEU A 548 4.73 -16.26 -0.26
CA LEU A 548 5.58 -17.39 0.12
C LEU A 548 6.94 -17.36 -0.61
N THR A 549 6.96 -17.08 -1.92
CA THR A 549 8.16 -17.21 -2.76
C THR A 549 9.08 -15.98 -2.77
N GLU A 550 8.55 -14.79 -2.52
CA GLU A 550 9.30 -13.52 -2.50
C GLU A 550 9.88 -13.16 -1.12
N HIS A 551 9.99 -14.14 -0.19
CA HIS A 551 10.47 -13.97 1.19
C HIS A 551 9.67 -12.95 2.04
N GLN A 552 8.38 -12.76 1.78
CA GLN A 552 7.57 -11.71 2.43
C GLN A 552 6.97 -12.11 3.79
N VAL A 553 7.15 -13.35 4.27
CA VAL A 553 6.54 -13.84 5.53
C VAL A 553 7.41 -13.51 6.74
N HIS A 554 7.25 -12.32 7.30
CA HIS A 554 8.09 -11.85 8.40
C HIS A 554 7.61 -12.41 9.74
N LEU A 555 8.43 -13.26 10.36
CA LEU A 555 8.22 -13.75 11.72
C LEU A 555 9.07 -12.96 12.72
N PRO A 556 8.56 -12.67 13.94
CA PRO A 556 9.36 -11.99 14.96
C PRO A 556 10.56 -12.85 15.41
N GLU A 557 11.60 -12.19 15.93
CA GLU A 557 12.90 -12.81 16.24
C GLU A 557 12.83 -13.99 17.23
N ASN A 558 11.76 -14.09 18.04
CA ASN A 558 11.54 -15.19 18.97
C ASN A 558 11.32 -16.56 18.27
N PHE A 559 10.99 -16.59 16.98
CA PHE A 559 10.92 -17.83 16.18
C PHE A 559 12.24 -18.20 15.50
N GLY A 560 13.29 -17.39 15.69
CA GLY A 560 14.60 -17.58 15.07
C GLY A 560 14.61 -17.28 13.56
N SER A 561 15.72 -17.60 12.89
CA SER A 561 15.78 -17.52 11.43
C SER A 561 14.88 -18.58 10.80
N TYR A 562 14.16 -18.20 9.74
CA TYR A 562 13.25 -19.07 9.00
C TYR A 562 13.70 -19.21 7.54
N GLN A 563 13.35 -20.33 6.90
CA GLN A 563 13.56 -20.55 5.47
C GLN A 563 12.40 -21.37 4.89
N LEU A 564 11.93 -21.01 3.70
CA LEU A 564 11.01 -21.84 2.93
C LEU A 564 11.79 -23.03 2.32
N VAL A 565 11.40 -24.24 2.68
CA VAL A 565 12.02 -25.51 2.23
C VAL A 565 11.41 -25.98 0.91
N GLY A 566 10.10 -25.74 0.72
CA GLY A 566 9.40 -26.06 -0.51
C GLY A 566 7.91 -25.74 -0.43
N TRP A 567 7.22 -25.79 -1.56
CA TRP A 567 5.77 -25.62 -1.64
C TRP A 567 5.20 -26.39 -2.83
N ASN A 568 3.91 -26.73 -2.75
CA ASN A 568 3.17 -27.37 -3.83
C ASN A 568 1.69 -26.93 -3.82
N VAL A 569 1.03 -27.09 -4.96
CA VAL A 569 -0.40 -26.86 -5.12
C VAL A 569 -1.10 -28.15 -5.51
N GLU A 570 -2.29 -28.38 -4.96
CA GLU A 570 -3.09 -29.56 -5.23
C GLU A 570 -4.46 -29.18 -5.80
N PRO A 571 -5.03 -29.99 -6.71
CA PRO A 571 -6.34 -29.73 -7.29
C PRO A 571 -7.47 -29.94 -6.26
N PRO A 572 -8.68 -29.37 -6.50
CA PRO A 572 -9.85 -29.55 -5.67
C PRO A 572 -10.18 -31.01 -5.37
N SER A 573 -9.93 -31.45 -4.14
CA SER A 573 -10.40 -32.75 -3.70
C SER A 573 -11.93 -32.76 -3.73
N ARG A 574 -12.52 -33.86 -4.24
CA ARG A 574 -13.96 -34.10 -4.11
C ARG A 574 -14.27 -34.42 -2.65
N ARG A 575 -14.33 -33.40 -1.78
CA ARG A 575 -14.91 -33.53 -0.43
C ARG A 575 -16.32 -34.08 -0.59
N THR A 576 -16.48 -35.37 -0.30
CA THR A 576 -17.78 -36.04 -0.34
C THR A 576 -18.71 -35.38 0.68
N TRP A 577 -20.02 -35.45 0.42
CA TRP A 577 -21.07 -34.86 1.26
C TRP A 577 -20.87 -35.14 2.77
N TRP A 578 -20.37 -36.34 3.10
CA TRP A 578 -19.96 -36.75 4.43
C TRP A 578 -18.96 -35.79 5.11
N GLY A 579 -17.95 -35.28 4.41
CA GLY A 579 -16.96 -34.35 4.99
C GLY A 579 -17.54 -32.98 5.37
N LYS A 580 -18.56 -32.49 4.65
CA LYS A 580 -19.23 -31.21 4.99
C LYS A 580 -20.30 -31.36 6.09
N HIS A 581 -20.81 -32.58 6.33
CA HIS A 581 -21.90 -32.81 7.27
C HIS A 581 -21.59 -33.76 8.44
N ALA A 582 -20.40 -34.39 8.50
CA ALA A 582 -20.01 -35.31 9.57
C ALA A 582 -20.20 -34.70 10.96
N VAL A 583 -19.76 -33.46 11.19
CA VAL A 583 -19.91 -32.80 12.50
C VAL A 583 -21.39 -32.57 12.85
N ALA A 584 -22.22 -32.18 11.89
CA ALA A 584 -23.66 -31.98 12.09
C ALA A 584 -24.41 -33.30 12.32
N VAL A 585 -24.03 -34.37 11.61
CA VAL A 585 -24.59 -35.72 11.77
C VAL A 585 -24.15 -36.32 13.11
N ILE A 586 -22.88 -36.19 13.49
CA ILE A 586 -22.37 -36.62 14.80
C ILE A 586 -23.07 -35.84 15.92
N ALA A 587 -23.19 -34.51 15.82
CA ALA A 587 -23.91 -33.71 16.80
C ALA A 587 -25.39 -34.11 16.90
N GLY A 588 -26.06 -34.39 15.78
CA GLY A 588 -27.42 -34.92 15.76
C GLY A 588 -27.55 -36.29 16.44
N ILE A 589 -26.63 -37.22 16.15
CA ILE A 589 -26.56 -38.54 16.79
C ILE A 589 -26.29 -38.40 18.29
N SER A 590 -25.34 -37.57 18.70
CA SER A 590 -25.05 -37.29 20.11
C SER A 590 -26.26 -36.67 20.83
N LEU A 591 -27.02 -35.78 20.19
CA LEU A 591 -28.24 -35.20 20.76
C LEU A 591 -29.33 -36.27 20.94
N VAL A 592 -29.53 -37.14 19.95
CA VAL A 592 -30.47 -38.29 20.03
C VAL A 592 -30.03 -39.27 21.12
N ILE A 593 -28.73 -39.55 21.25
CA ILE A 593 -28.18 -40.40 22.31
C ILE A 593 -28.41 -39.75 23.69
N LEU A 594 -28.15 -38.46 23.88
CA LEU A 594 -28.40 -37.74 25.13
C LEU A 594 -29.88 -37.71 25.51
N LEU A 595 -30.78 -37.52 24.54
CA LEU A 595 -32.24 -37.60 24.76
C LEU A 595 -32.69 -39.03 25.09
N SER A 596 -32.12 -40.04 24.43
CA SER A 596 -32.43 -41.46 24.73
C SER A 596 -31.92 -41.87 26.12
N PHE A 597 -30.72 -41.44 26.54
CA PHE A 597 -30.25 -41.63 27.91
C PHE A 597 -31.07 -40.84 28.93
N SER A 598 -31.47 -39.60 28.63
CA SER A 598 -32.33 -38.81 29.54
C SER A 598 -33.68 -39.50 29.78
N THR A 599 -34.36 -39.94 28.71
CA THR A 599 -35.62 -40.69 28.82
C THR A 599 -35.45 -42.05 29.51
N PHE A 600 -34.35 -42.76 29.27
CA PHE A 600 -34.01 -43.99 30.00
C PHE A 600 -33.76 -43.75 31.49
N PHE A 601 -33.02 -42.70 31.85
CA PHE A 601 -32.78 -42.32 33.25
C PHE A 601 -34.09 -41.92 33.95
N VAL A 602 -34.95 -41.11 33.30
CA VAL A 602 -36.27 -40.75 33.82
C VAL A 602 -37.12 -42.00 34.03
N TRP A 603 -37.18 -42.91 33.04
CA TRP A 603 -37.91 -44.18 33.16
C TRP A 603 -37.35 -45.07 34.28
N HIS A 604 -36.03 -45.19 34.40
CA HIS A 604 -35.36 -45.97 35.43
C HIS A 604 -35.62 -45.39 36.83
N PHE A 605 -35.55 -44.06 37.00
CA PHE A 605 -35.88 -43.39 38.26
C PHE A 605 -37.37 -43.53 38.62
N TRP A 606 -38.26 -43.46 37.64
CA TRP A 606 -39.70 -43.68 37.83
C TRP A 606 -40.01 -45.13 38.20
N ARG A 607 -39.28 -46.09 37.61
CA ARG A 607 -39.38 -47.52 37.93
C ARG A 607 -38.82 -47.84 39.32
N GLN A 608 -37.71 -47.23 39.73
CA GLN A 608 -37.20 -47.37 41.11
C GLN A 608 -38.10 -46.70 42.15
N ARG A 609 -38.68 -45.52 41.85
CA ARG A 609 -39.71 -44.89 42.72
C ARG A 609 -40.99 -45.72 42.87
N LYS A 610 -41.30 -46.61 41.93
CA LYS A 610 -42.37 -47.61 42.06
C LYS A 610 -41.95 -48.89 42.80
N GLY A 611 -40.66 -49.08 43.10
CA GLY A 611 -40.13 -50.25 43.78
C GLY A 611 -40.15 -50.18 45.32
N PHE A 612 -40.22 -48.99 45.90
CA PHE A 612 -40.25 -48.78 47.36
C PHE A 612 -41.32 -47.75 47.74
N ASN A 613 -42.54 -48.23 47.99
CA ASN A 613 -43.51 -47.65 48.93
C ASN A 613 -44.75 -48.57 49.06
N ALA A 614 -44.52 -49.79 49.55
CA ALA A 614 -45.60 -50.70 49.94
C ALA A 614 -46.14 -50.32 51.33
N TYR A 615 -46.89 -49.21 51.40
CA TYR A 615 -47.65 -48.85 52.60
C TYR A 615 -49.01 -49.57 52.56
N ARG A 616 -49.23 -50.50 53.49
CA ARG A 616 -50.41 -51.37 53.53
C ARG A 616 -51.35 -50.86 54.63
N SER A 617 -52.49 -50.28 54.26
CA SER A 617 -53.56 -49.92 55.21
C SER A 617 -54.51 -51.10 55.45
N VAL A 618 -55.17 -51.07 56.61
CA VAL A 618 -56.06 -52.11 57.15
C VAL A 618 -57.53 -51.74 56.86
N ASP A 619 -58.44 -52.73 56.93
CA ASP A 619 -59.91 -52.65 56.76
C ASP A 619 -60.43 -52.34 55.34
N ALA A 620 -61.50 -52.92 54.78
CA ALA A 620 -62.37 -54.09 55.05
C ALA A 620 -63.25 -54.30 53.76
N PRO A 621 -64.18 -55.29 53.63
CA PRO A 621 -64.57 -56.41 54.50
C PRO A 621 -64.51 -57.81 53.83
N VAL A 622 -64.82 -58.85 54.61
CA VAL A 622 -64.99 -60.26 54.20
C VAL A 622 -66.47 -60.67 54.27
N PRO A 623 -66.95 -61.44 53.30
CA PRO A 623 -67.62 -62.72 53.55
C PRO A 623 -66.84 -63.87 52.84
N GLU A 624 -66.93 -65.14 53.21
CA GLU A 624 -68.01 -65.85 53.92
C GLU A 624 -67.42 -67.03 54.75
N GLN A 625 -68.23 -67.66 55.62
CA GLN A 625 -67.76 -68.57 56.69
C GLN A 625 -68.18 -70.04 56.45
N GLU A 626 -67.40 -70.97 57.02
CA GLU A 626 -67.65 -72.43 57.18
C GLU A 626 -67.53 -73.30 55.92
N LEU A 627 -66.81 -74.43 55.94
CA LEU A 627 -67.01 -75.59 56.82
C LEU A 627 -65.71 -76.40 57.12
N GLN A 628 -65.62 -76.92 58.36
CA GLN A 628 -64.79 -78.08 58.78
C GLN A 628 -65.55 -79.40 58.48
N PRO A 629 -65.04 -80.63 58.77
CA PRO A 629 -63.77 -81.09 59.39
C PRO A 629 -62.93 -81.97 58.41
N LEU A 630 -61.82 -82.66 58.76
CA LEU A 630 -61.39 -83.36 59.99
C LEU A 630 -59.86 -83.46 60.05
#